data_AF-A0A370IG03-F1
#
_entry.id   AF-A0A370IG03-F1
#
_cell.length_a   1.000
_cell.length_b   1.000
_cell.length_c   1.000
_cell.angle_alpha   90.00
_cell.angle_beta   90.00
_cell.angle_gamma   90.00
#
_symmetry.space_group_name_H-M   'P 1'
#
loop_
_entity.id
_entity.type
_entity.pdbx_description
1 polymer ?
#
loop_
_entity_poly.entity_id
_entity_poly.type
_entity_poly.pdbx_seq_one_letter_code
_entity_poly.pdbx_strand_id
1 'polypeptide(L)'
;MTEDDRTPDDSGRTDGSGLPVAPDGETPTWRERKERSDGLSRLTYEYFERSRREDQDLRQESDYVERDVLGFPTWPHEIIRNLSIASFFVGIILFLSATMPPHIGNPANPSSTPAIILPDWYLYWSFGLLKLGPLNPD
;
A
#
# COMPACT_ATOMS: atom_id res chain seq x y z
N MET A 1 -23.28 -56.41 23.34
CA MET A 1 -23.38 -55.28 24.28
C MET A 1 -22.00 -54.66 24.43
N THR A 2 -21.65 -53.74 23.52
CA THR A 2 -20.69 -52.65 23.75
C THR A 2 -21.05 -51.57 22.73
N GLU A 3 -21.74 -50.54 23.21
CA GLU A 3 -21.89 -49.23 22.58
C GLU A 3 -20.60 -48.43 22.81
N ASP A 4 -20.16 -47.70 21.77
CA ASP A 4 -19.43 -46.43 21.80
C ASP A 4 -18.99 -46.16 20.34
N ASP A 5 -18.98 -44.95 19.76
CA ASP A 5 -19.24 -43.61 20.26
C ASP A 5 -19.52 -42.79 18.97
N ARG A 6 -20.66 -42.08 18.91
CA ARG A 6 -20.92 -41.11 17.84
C ARG A 6 -20.54 -39.75 18.38
N THR A 7 -19.32 -39.33 18.10
CA THR A 7 -18.87 -37.96 18.35
C THR A 7 -19.74 -37.00 17.53
N PRO A 8 -20.48 -36.05 18.15
CA PRO A 8 -21.11 -34.98 17.41
C PRO A 8 -20.05 -33.93 17.07
N ASP A 9 -19.79 -33.74 15.78
CA ASP A 9 -19.01 -32.63 15.24
C ASP A 9 -19.79 -31.32 15.47
N ASP A 10 -19.60 -30.70 16.65
CA ASP A 10 -20.08 -29.36 16.98
C ASP A 10 -18.99 -28.32 16.62
N SER A 11 -18.62 -28.30 15.33
CA SER A 11 -17.90 -27.17 14.76
C SER A 11 -18.86 -25.99 14.68
N GLY A 12 -18.90 -25.22 15.77
CA GLY A 12 -19.61 -23.94 15.90
C GLY A 12 -19.31 -23.03 14.71
N ARG A 13 -20.21 -23.06 13.74
CA ARG A 13 -20.17 -22.29 12.50
C ARG A 13 -20.70 -20.88 12.76
N THR A 14 -19.92 -19.88 12.35
CA THR A 14 -20.24 -18.46 12.53
C THR A 14 -21.24 -17.94 11.49
N ASP A 15 -22.11 -17.02 11.90
CA ASP A 15 -22.91 -16.11 11.08
C ASP A 15 -22.14 -14.81 10.76
N GLY A 16 -21.03 -14.95 10.04
CA GLY A 16 -20.62 -13.93 9.05
C GLY A 16 -20.00 -12.60 9.51
N SER A 17 -19.19 -12.55 10.58
CA SER A 17 -18.42 -11.32 10.89
C SER A 17 -16.93 -11.47 11.19
N GLY A 18 -16.36 -12.68 11.21
CA GLY A 18 -14.91 -12.91 11.08
C GLY A 18 -13.99 -12.24 12.12
N LEU A 19 -14.52 -11.68 13.21
CA LEU A 19 -13.71 -11.15 14.31
C LEU A 19 -13.27 -12.29 15.25
N PRO A 20 -12.06 -12.23 15.83
CA PRO A 20 -11.62 -13.23 16.81
C PRO A 20 -12.55 -13.21 18.02
N VAL A 21 -13.23 -14.33 18.27
CA VAL A 21 -13.97 -14.57 19.51
C VAL A 21 -12.96 -14.93 20.60
N ALA A 22 -13.04 -14.28 21.75
CA ALA A 22 -12.21 -14.62 22.90
C ALA A 22 -12.53 -16.06 23.38
N PRO A 23 -11.53 -16.89 23.69
CA PRO A 23 -11.66 -18.34 23.80
C PRO A 23 -12.37 -18.83 25.08
N ASP A 24 -12.79 -17.95 25.96
CA ASP A 24 -13.12 -18.24 27.36
C ASP A 24 -14.61 -18.10 27.72
N GLY A 25 -15.52 -17.88 26.76
CA GLY A 25 -16.96 -17.93 27.00
C GLY A 25 -17.50 -16.86 27.97
N GLU A 26 -16.66 -15.90 28.37
CA GLU A 26 -17.00 -14.82 29.30
C GLU A 26 -17.74 -13.64 28.65
N THR A 27 -18.16 -13.76 27.38
CA THR A 27 -18.87 -12.69 26.69
C THR A 27 -20.34 -12.63 27.11
N PRO A 28 -20.78 -11.54 27.78
CA PRO A 28 -22.17 -11.39 28.19
C PRO A 28 -23.11 -11.32 26.99
N THR A 29 -24.30 -11.92 27.13
CA THR A 29 -25.33 -11.89 26.08
C THR A 29 -25.74 -10.45 25.75
N TRP A 30 -26.30 -10.22 24.56
CA TRP A 30 -26.75 -8.89 24.14
C TRP A 30 -27.78 -8.28 25.12
N ARG A 31 -28.62 -9.10 25.75
CA ARG A 31 -29.59 -8.65 26.77
C ARG A 31 -28.89 -8.18 28.05
N GLU A 32 -27.96 -8.99 28.57
CA GLU A 32 -27.17 -8.63 29.76
C GLU A 32 -26.30 -7.37 29.52
N ARG A 33 -25.82 -7.17 28.29
CA ARG A 33 -25.14 -5.92 27.87
C ARG A 33 -26.03 -4.69 27.91
N LYS A 34 -27.32 -4.83 27.53
CA LYS A 34 -28.28 -3.70 27.56
C LYS A 34 -28.74 -3.34 28.96
N GLU A 35 -28.87 -4.32 29.85
CA GLU A 35 -29.27 -4.08 31.24
C GLU A 35 -28.14 -3.43 32.07
N ARG A 36 -26.88 -3.68 31.71
CA ARG A 36 -25.71 -3.12 32.39
C ARG A 36 -25.36 -1.70 31.89
N SER A 37 -26.28 -0.74 32.06
CA SER A 37 -26.15 0.63 31.53
C SER A 37 -25.26 1.58 32.35
N ASP A 38 -24.87 1.22 33.57
CA ASP A 38 -24.10 2.10 34.48
C ASP A 38 -22.59 2.21 34.14
N GLY A 39 -22.15 1.51 33.10
CA GLY A 39 -20.73 1.34 32.82
C GLY A 39 -20.19 2.14 31.65
N LEU A 40 -21.00 2.75 30.78
CA LEU A 40 -20.49 3.22 29.48
C LEU A 40 -19.38 4.28 29.63
N SER A 41 -19.58 5.30 30.47
CA SER A 41 -18.56 6.32 30.73
C SER A 41 -17.28 5.73 31.34
N ARG A 42 -17.43 4.74 32.24
CA ARG A 42 -16.33 4.02 32.88
C ARG A 42 -15.57 3.14 31.88
N LEU A 43 -16.29 2.36 31.08
CA LEU A 43 -15.73 1.50 30.03
C LEU A 43 -15.05 2.33 28.95
N THR A 44 -15.64 3.47 28.57
CA THR A 44 -15.02 4.42 27.64
C THR A 44 -13.74 5.03 28.23
N TYR A 45 -13.75 5.41 29.51
CA TYR A 45 -12.55 5.88 30.20
C TYR A 45 -11.47 4.80 30.28
N GLU A 46 -11.81 3.59 30.72
CA GLU A 46 -10.91 2.44 30.81
C GLU A 46 -10.35 2.06 29.43
N TYR A 47 -11.18 2.12 28.38
CA TYR A 47 -10.74 1.91 27.00
C TYR A 47 -9.72 2.96 26.54
N PHE A 48 -10.01 4.24 26.72
CA PHE A 48 -9.09 5.31 26.30
C PHE A 48 -7.80 5.30 27.11
N GLU A 49 -7.87 4.97 28.40
CA GLU A 49 -6.70 4.86 29.26
C GLU A 49 -5.83 3.66 28.88
N ARG A 50 -6.45 2.52 28.58
CA ARG A 50 -5.76 1.34 28.05
C ARG A 50 -5.11 1.64 26.69
N SER A 51 -5.86 2.25 25.76
CA SER A 51 -5.36 2.60 24.43
C SER A 51 -4.19 3.58 24.49
N ARG A 52 -4.18 4.55 25.41
CA ARG A 52 -3.04 5.46 25.59
C ARG A 52 -1.80 4.74 26.12
N ARG A 53 -1.97 3.79 27.05
CA ARG A 53 -0.87 2.97 27.56
C ARG A 53 -0.33 2.07 26.48
N GLU A 54 -1.20 1.38 25.75
CA GLU A 54 -0.80 0.54 24.61
C GLU A 54 -0.09 1.37 23.51
N ASP A 55 -0.56 2.57 23.18
CA ASP A 55 0.13 3.45 22.22
C ASP A 55 1.49 3.95 22.75
N GLN A 56 1.60 4.21 24.06
CA GLN A 56 2.87 4.57 24.69
C GLN A 56 3.84 3.40 24.75
N ASP A 57 3.37 2.21 25.11
CA ASP A 57 4.15 0.96 25.15
C ASP A 57 4.64 0.62 23.75
N LEU A 58 3.76 0.69 22.73
CA LEU A 58 4.14 0.53 21.33
C LEU A 58 5.17 1.56 20.88
N ARG A 59 5.05 2.83 21.28
CA ARG A 59 6.05 3.86 20.95
C ARG A 59 7.38 3.63 21.65
N GLN A 60 7.35 3.19 22.89
CA GLN A 60 8.52 2.90 23.72
C GLN A 60 9.25 1.63 23.25
N GLU A 61 8.50 0.63 22.78
CA GLU A 61 9.02 -0.53 22.04
C GLU A 61 9.49 -0.15 20.63
N SER A 62 8.86 0.84 19.98
CA SER A 62 9.17 1.22 18.59
C SER A 62 10.49 1.96 18.39
N ASP A 63 11.19 2.34 19.46
CA ASP A 63 12.53 2.95 19.34
C ASP A 63 13.52 1.99 18.64
N TYR A 64 13.22 0.68 18.65
CA TYR A 64 13.80 -0.33 17.76
C TYR A 64 12.76 -1.38 17.36
N VAL A 65 11.94 -1.11 16.34
CA VAL A 65 11.32 -2.21 15.58
C VAL A 65 12.43 -2.87 14.77
N GLU A 66 13.06 -3.90 15.36
CA GLU A 66 13.94 -4.81 14.65
C GLU A 66 13.07 -5.62 13.67
N ARG A 67 12.77 -4.99 12.53
CA ARG A 67 12.07 -5.68 11.45
C ARG A 67 13.03 -6.76 10.99
N ASP A 68 12.61 -8.01 11.13
CA ASP A 68 13.37 -9.16 10.64
C ASP A 68 13.40 -9.04 9.10
N VAL A 69 14.39 -8.31 8.57
CA VAL A 69 14.59 -8.15 7.15
C VAL A 69 15.18 -9.48 6.70
N LEU A 70 14.30 -10.39 6.28
CA LEU A 70 14.65 -11.59 5.52
C LEU A 70 15.19 -11.17 4.14
N GLY A 71 16.31 -10.45 4.13
CA GLY A 71 17.01 -9.99 2.95
C GLY A 71 18.02 -11.05 2.52
N PHE A 72 17.97 -11.45 1.26
CA PHE A 72 19.04 -12.25 0.67
C PHE A 72 20.30 -11.38 0.52
N PRO A 73 21.50 -11.97 0.66
CA PRO A 73 22.74 -11.25 0.38
C PRO A 73 22.71 -10.60 -1.00
N THR A 74 23.24 -9.37 -1.08
CA THR A 74 23.28 -8.59 -2.33
C THR A 74 23.92 -9.38 -3.48
N TRP A 75 24.96 -10.16 -3.16
CA TRP A 75 25.59 -11.08 -4.09
C TRP A 75 25.32 -12.54 -3.72
N PRO A 76 25.03 -13.44 -4.68
CA PRO A 76 24.87 -13.17 -6.11
C PRO A 76 23.43 -12.86 -6.54
N HIS A 77 22.44 -13.17 -5.69
CA HIS A 77 21.03 -13.25 -6.08
C HIS A 77 20.48 -11.91 -6.59
N GLU A 78 20.64 -10.85 -5.80
CA GLU A 78 20.09 -9.53 -6.14
C GLU A 78 20.82 -8.90 -7.33
N ILE A 79 22.16 -9.04 -7.40
CA ILE A 79 22.95 -8.51 -8.52
C ILE A 79 22.58 -9.18 -9.84
N ILE A 80 22.48 -10.51 -9.89
CA ILE A 80 22.13 -11.21 -11.14
C ILE A 80 20.73 -10.81 -11.60
N ARG A 81 19.77 -10.71 -10.68
CA ARG A 81 18.40 -10.25 -11.00
C ARG A 81 18.43 -8.84 -11.58
N ASN A 82 19.07 -7.90 -10.88
CA ASN A 82 19.11 -6.50 -11.30
C ASN A 82 19.87 -6.32 -12.62
N LEU A 83 20.95 -7.08 -12.83
CA LEU A 83 21.71 -7.08 -14.08
C LEU A 83 20.87 -7.62 -15.24
N SER A 84 20.09 -8.69 -15.02
CA SER A 84 19.20 -9.25 -16.03
C SER A 84 18.13 -8.25 -16.44
N ILE A 85 17.51 -7.55 -15.48
CA ILE A 85 16.51 -6.51 -15.73
C ILE A 85 17.13 -5.33 -16.47
N ALA A 86 18.28 -4.83 -16.01
CA ALA A 86 18.97 -3.73 -16.66
C ALA A 86 19.37 -4.07 -18.11
N SER A 87 19.92 -5.27 -18.33
CA SER A 87 20.31 -5.76 -19.65
C SER A 87 19.11 -5.89 -20.59
N PHE A 88 17.96 -6.33 -20.07
CA PHE A 88 16.72 -6.39 -20.84
C PHE A 88 16.29 -5.01 -21.33
N PHE A 89 16.25 -3.99 -20.45
CA PHE A 89 15.89 -2.63 -20.85
C PHE A 89 16.90 -2.00 -21.81
N VAL A 90 18.21 -2.20 -21.59
CA VAL A 90 19.24 -1.77 -22.54
C VAL A 90 19.05 -2.43 -23.90
N GLY A 91 18.76 -3.73 -23.91
CA GLY A 91 18.45 -4.47 -25.13
C GLY A 91 17.26 -3.90 -25.88
N ILE A 92 16.17 -3.57 -25.17
CA ILE A 92 15.00 -2.90 -25.76
C ILE A 92 15.37 -1.53 -26.34
N ILE A 93 16.12 -0.71 -25.62
CA ILE A 93 16.53 0.63 -26.10
C ILE A 93 17.33 0.50 -27.40
N LEU A 94 18.31 -0.40 -27.45
CA LEU A 94 19.11 -0.65 -28.65
C LEU A 94 18.26 -1.19 -29.80
N PHE A 95 17.36 -2.13 -29.52
CA PHE A 95 16.45 -2.69 -30.52
C PHE A 95 15.52 -1.63 -31.10
N LEU A 96 14.91 -0.79 -30.27
CA LEU A 96 14.05 0.32 -30.72
C LEU A 96 14.85 1.36 -31.50
N SER A 97 16.05 1.72 -31.05
CA SER A 97 16.92 2.65 -31.77
C SER A 97 17.32 2.15 -33.16
N ALA A 98 17.49 0.83 -33.32
CA ALA A 98 17.84 0.22 -34.60
C ALA A 98 16.63 0.07 -35.53
N THR A 99 15.46 -0.27 -34.99
CA THR A 99 14.23 -0.51 -35.79
C THR A 99 13.47 0.77 -36.13
N MET A 100 13.55 1.79 -35.28
CA MET A 100 12.89 3.08 -35.44
C MET A 100 13.89 4.22 -35.20
N PRO A 101 14.82 4.46 -36.15
CA PRO A 101 15.78 5.55 -36.03
C PRO A 101 15.05 6.90 -36.04
N PRO A 102 15.47 7.87 -35.21
CA PRO A 102 14.83 9.18 -35.14
C PRO A 102 15.04 9.98 -36.43
N HIS A 103 14.02 10.72 -36.84
CA HIS A 103 14.13 11.67 -37.95
C HIS A 103 14.90 12.93 -37.53
N ILE A 104 15.85 13.37 -38.37
CA ILE A 104 16.56 14.64 -38.20
C ILE A 104 15.78 15.74 -38.94
N GLY A 105 15.29 16.72 -38.19
CA GLY A 105 14.52 17.84 -38.73
C GLY A 105 15.37 18.87 -39.49
N ASN A 106 14.69 19.84 -40.12
CA ASN A 106 15.33 20.95 -40.81
C ASN A 106 16.12 21.87 -39.84
N PRO A 107 17.11 22.63 -40.34
CA PRO A 107 17.79 23.64 -39.54
C PRO A 107 16.83 24.67 -38.94
N ALA A 108 17.18 25.21 -37.78
CA ALA A 108 16.38 26.23 -37.12
C ALA A 108 16.23 27.49 -37.98
N ASN A 109 15.01 27.99 -38.12
CA ASN A 109 14.70 29.23 -38.83
C ASN A 109 14.00 30.22 -37.87
N PRO A 110 14.64 31.35 -37.50
CA PRO A 110 14.03 32.33 -36.59
C PRO A 110 12.87 33.11 -37.20
N SER A 111 12.73 33.13 -38.53
CA SER A 111 11.68 33.88 -39.23
C SER A 111 10.40 33.07 -39.45
N SER A 112 10.36 31.80 -39.04
CA SER A 112 9.23 30.90 -39.31
C SER A 112 8.96 30.01 -38.10
N THR A 113 7.76 30.11 -37.54
CA THR A 113 7.31 29.24 -36.45
C THR A 113 6.54 28.04 -37.01
N PRO A 114 6.90 26.79 -36.66
CA PRO A 114 6.12 25.62 -37.04
C PRO A 114 4.67 25.71 -36.53
N ALA A 115 3.71 25.18 -37.29
CA ALA A 115 2.30 25.18 -36.90
C ALA A 115 2.03 24.36 -35.62
N ILE A 116 2.89 23.38 -35.34
CA ILE A 116 2.78 22.46 -34.21
C ILE A 116 4.08 22.56 -33.40
N ILE A 117 4.01 23.10 -32.18
CA ILE A 117 5.12 23.21 -31.24
C ILE A 117 4.73 22.53 -29.93
N LEU A 118 5.23 21.32 -29.71
CA LEU A 118 5.07 20.57 -28.46
C LEU A 118 6.45 20.28 -27.87
N PRO A 119 6.58 20.29 -26.54
CA PRO A 119 7.81 19.85 -25.88
C PRO A 119 7.90 18.32 -25.88
N ASP A 120 8.91 17.77 -25.21
CA ASP A 120 8.97 16.33 -24.99
C ASP A 120 7.82 15.83 -24.09
N TRP A 121 7.47 14.54 -24.25
CA TRP A 121 6.31 13.92 -23.60
C TRP A 121 6.32 14.04 -22.07
N TYR A 122 7.50 13.99 -21.44
CA TYR A 122 7.64 14.13 -19.98
C TYR A 122 7.36 15.56 -19.48
N LEU A 123 7.26 16.55 -20.39
CA LEU A 123 6.94 17.94 -20.11
C LEU A 123 5.49 18.32 -20.43
N TYR A 124 4.69 17.41 -21.00
CA TYR A 124 3.31 17.74 -21.37
C TYR A 124 2.46 18.24 -20.20
N TRP A 125 2.74 17.76 -19.00
CA TRP A 125 2.02 18.20 -17.81
C TRP A 125 2.32 19.67 -17.48
N SER A 126 3.61 20.03 -17.38
CA SER A 126 4.02 21.41 -17.07
C SER A 126 3.67 22.38 -18.19
N PHE A 127 3.89 21.99 -19.46
CA PHE A 127 3.48 22.77 -20.62
C PHE A 127 1.97 22.95 -20.71
N GLY A 128 1.21 21.91 -20.36
CA GLY A 128 -0.23 21.97 -20.24
C GLY A 128 -0.65 23.06 -19.26
N LEU A 129 -0.08 23.08 -18.05
CA LEU A 129 -0.36 24.11 -17.06
C LEU A 129 -0.02 25.52 -17.54
N LEU A 130 1.12 25.71 -18.22
CA LEU A 130 1.50 27.00 -18.81
C LEU A 130 0.52 27.49 -19.88
N LYS A 131 -0.24 26.58 -20.50
CA LYS A 131 -1.21 26.89 -21.56
C LYS A 131 -2.62 27.17 -21.04
N LEU A 132 -2.89 26.99 -19.74
CA LEU A 132 -4.24 27.12 -19.17
C LEU A 132 -4.72 28.57 -18.97
N GLY A 133 -3.82 29.55 -18.89
CA GLY A 133 -4.21 30.94 -18.69
C GLY A 133 -3.01 31.90 -18.64
N PRO A 134 -3.26 33.22 -18.71
CA PRO A 134 -2.21 34.21 -18.55
C PRO A 134 -1.60 34.10 -17.15
N LEU A 135 -0.26 34.03 -17.09
CA LEU A 135 0.47 34.01 -15.82
C LEU A 135 0.30 35.31 -15.01
N ASN A 136 -0.11 36.39 -15.68
CA ASN A 136 -0.45 37.68 -15.06
C ASN A 136 -1.79 38.18 -15.63
N PRO A 137 -2.93 37.84 -15.01
CA PRO A 137 -4.19 38.53 -15.29
C PRO A 137 -4.12 39.96 -14.75
N ASP A 138 -4.74 40.92 -15.46
CA ASP A 138 -4.77 42.35 -15.09
C ASP A 138 -5.29 42.63 -13.66
#